data_AF-A0A3D2WV33-F1
#
_entry.id   AF-A0A3D2WV33-F1
#
_cell.length_a   1.000
_cell.length_b   1.000
_cell.length_c   1.000
_cell.angle_alpha   90.00
_cell.angle_beta   90.00
_cell.angle_gamma   90.00
#
_symmetry.space_group_name_H-M   'P 1'
#
loop_
_entity.id
_entity.type
_entity.pdbx_description
1 polymer ?
#
loop_
_entity_poly.entity_id
_entity_poly.type
_entity_poly.pdbx_seq_one_letter_code
_entity_poly.pdbx_strand_id
1 'polypeptide(L)'
;MKTEENVTLEQELEHFRAEKEKIRNIVGQIGGKGTAKKDHIINLIFFITIICVFIFDIFRHLYRIPMPLPPLFSIEVGVLLVSLKIIWMIHKQTKVEHFQFWILNSIEFRLNNLSREMTEIATSLEKKNNPIDK
;
A
#
# COMPACT_ATOMS: atom_id res chain seq x y z
N MET A 1 -17.11 6.98 -44.81
CA MET A 1 -15.81 7.49 -44.35
C MET A 1 -15.87 8.02 -42.91
N LYS A 2 -16.70 9.01 -42.55
CA LYS A 2 -16.87 9.48 -41.15
C LYS A 2 -17.31 8.39 -40.14
N THR A 3 -18.06 7.40 -40.58
CA THR A 3 -18.60 6.34 -39.70
C THR A 3 -17.51 5.35 -39.27
N GLU A 4 -16.52 5.05 -40.12
CA GLU A 4 -15.44 4.14 -39.76
C GLU A 4 -14.47 4.78 -38.75
N GLU A 5 -14.19 6.06 -38.91
CA GLU A 5 -13.32 6.83 -38.02
C GLU A 5 -13.89 6.98 -36.59
N ASN A 6 -15.22 7.13 -36.47
CA ASN A 6 -15.89 7.14 -35.16
C ASN A 6 -15.86 5.76 -34.49
N VAL A 7 -16.04 4.68 -35.25
CA VAL A 7 -15.97 3.31 -34.72
C VAL A 7 -14.57 2.98 -34.22
N THR A 8 -13.51 3.43 -34.92
CA THR A 8 -12.12 3.26 -34.45
C THR A 8 -11.82 4.04 -33.17
N LEU A 9 -12.34 5.26 -33.03
CA LEU A 9 -12.15 6.09 -31.83
C LEU A 9 -12.87 5.52 -30.60
N GLU A 10 -14.08 4.98 -30.79
CA GLU A 10 -14.80 4.30 -29.70
C GLU A 10 -14.07 3.05 -29.23
N GLN A 11 -13.51 2.27 -30.17
CA GLN A 11 -12.70 1.09 -29.84
C GLN A 11 -11.41 1.46 -29.10
N GLU A 12 -10.71 2.51 -29.52
CA GLU A 12 -9.55 3.03 -28.77
C GLU A 12 -9.97 3.51 -27.38
N LEU A 13 -11.09 4.22 -27.26
CA LEU A 13 -11.57 4.73 -25.98
C LEU A 13 -11.91 3.60 -25.00
N GLU A 14 -12.54 2.53 -25.48
CA GLU A 14 -12.81 1.33 -24.68
C GLU A 14 -11.51 0.64 -24.26
N HIS A 15 -10.54 0.51 -25.18
CA HIS A 15 -9.23 -0.03 -24.87
C HIS A 15 -8.52 0.77 -23.77
N PHE A 16 -8.52 2.11 -23.86
CA PHE A 16 -7.97 2.98 -22.82
C PHE A 16 -8.68 2.82 -21.47
N ARG A 17 -10.01 2.69 -21.47
CA ARG A 17 -10.78 2.46 -20.23
C ARG A 17 -10.42 1.10 -19.61
N ALA A 18 -10.29 0.06 -20.42
CA ALA A 18 -9.92 -1.27 -19.96
C ALA A 18 -8.50 -1.31 -19.38
N GLU A 19 -7.52 -0.66 -20.03
CA GLU A 19 -6.17 -0.54 -19.49
C GLU A 19 -6.14 0.26 -18.19
N LYS A 20 -6.86 1.39 -18.13
CA LYS A 20 -6.98 2.20 -16.91
C LYS A 20 -7.56 1.38 -15.75
N GLU A 21 -8.59 0.59 -16.01
CA GLU A 21 -9.23 -0.27 -15.01
C GLU A 21 -8.27 -1.37 -14.51
N LYS A 22 -7.47 -1.94 -15.41
CA LYS A 22 -6.44 -2.94 -15.10
C LYS A 22 -5.35 -2.35 -14.22
N ILE A 23 -4.85 -1.15 -14.56
CA ILE A 23 -3.89 -0.40 -13.75
C ILE A 23 -4.49 -0.11 -12.37
N ARG A 24 -5.73 0.36 -12.30
CA ARG A 24 -6.43 0.63 -11.03
C ARG A 24 -6.55 -0.62 -10.16
N ASN A 25 -6.83 -1.78 -10.74
CA ASN A 25 -6.91 -3.04 -10.01
C ASN A 25 -5.54 -3.50 -9.50
N ILE A 26 -4.49 -3.39 -10.31
CA ILE A 26 -3.12 -3.71 -9.89
C ILE A 26 -2.70 -2.80 -8.73
N VAL A 27 -2.87 -1.48 -8.88
CA VAL A 27 -2.60 -0.48 -7.84
C VAL A 27 -3.45 -0.74 -6.59
N GLY A 28 -4.72 -1.10 -6.74
CA GLY A 28 -5.63 -1.39 -5.63
C GLY A 28 -5.31 -2.69 -4.89
N GLN A 29 -4.80 -3.71 -5.59
CA GLN A 29 -4.30 -4.95 -5.00
C GLN A 29 -3.03 -4.71 -4.19
N ILE A 30 -2.15 -3.82 -4.67
CA ILE A 30 -0.90 -3.50 -3.99
C ILE A 30 -1.13 -2.54 -2.81
N GLY A 31 -2.09 -1.61 -2.94
CA GLY A 31 -2.55 -0.72 -1.87
C GLY A 31 -3.45 -1.37 -0.82
N GLY A 32 -3.66 -2.69 -0.87
CA GLY A 32 -4.28 -3.43 0.23
C GLY A 32 -5.82 -3.36 0.31
N LYS A 33 -6.54 -2.95 -0.74
CA LYS A 33 -8.02 -2.89 -0.70
C LYS A 33 -8.65 -4.26 -0.42
N GLY A 34 -8.03 -5.35 -0.87
CA GLY A 34 -8.48 -6.71 -0.57
C GLY A 34 -8.06 -7.21 0.81
N THR A 35 -6.99 -6.66 1.39
CA THR A 35 -6.45 -7.13 2.68
C THR A 35 -7.02 -6.35 3.86
N ALA A 36 -7.45 -5.10 3.69
CA ALA A 36 -7.93 -4.25 4.79
C ALA A 36 -9.02 -4.92 5.67
N LYS A 37 -9.99 -5.61 5.06
CA LYS A 37 -11.04 -6.34 5.81
C LYS A 37 -10.46 -7.52 6.58
N LYS A 38 -9.58 -8.29 5.93
CA LYS A 38 -8.89 -9.44 6.54
C LYS A 38 -7.97 -8.99 7.69
N ASP A 39 -7.38 -7.82 7.56
CA ASP A 39 -6.47 -7.24 8.55
C ASP A 39 -7.22 -6.80 9.78
N HIS A 40 -8.39 -6.19 9.58
CA HIS A 40 -9.29 -5.83 10.66
C HIS A 40 -9.77 -7.08 11.43
N ILE A 41 -10.15 -8.15 10.71
CA ILE A 41 -10.55 -9.42 11.32
C ILE A 41 -9.40 -10.05 12.11
N ILE A 42 -8.19 -10.10 11.54
CA ILE A 42 -7.03 -10.67 12.25
C ILE A 42 -6.69 -9.84 13.49
N ASN A 43 -6.79 -8.51 13.41
CA ASN A 43 -6.56 -7.64 14.55
C ASN A 43 -7.60 -7.85 15.65
N LEU A 44 -8.88 -8.01 15.28
CA LEU A 44 -9.97 -8.31 16.21
C LEU A 44 -9.77 -9.66 16.91
N ILE A 45 -9.44 -10.71 16.16
CA ILE A 45 -9.14 -12.04 16.72
C ILE A 45 -7.97 -11.93 17.69
N PHE A 46 -6.91 -11.23 17.32
CA PHE A 46 -5.73 -11.07 18.18
C PHE A 46 -6.07 -10.35 19.50
N PHE A 47 -6.90 -9.31 19.42
CA PHE A 47 -7.38 -8.58 20.59
C PHE A 47 -8.23 -9.46 21.51
N ILE A 48 -9.16 -10.24 20.94
CA ILE A 48 -9.97 -11.20 21.70
C ILE A 48 -9.08 -12.24 22.38
N THR A 49 -8.10 -12.79 21.68
CA THR A 49 -7.15 -13.77 22.25
C THR A 49 -6.40 -13.20 23.45
N ILE A 50 -5.88 -11.97 23.35
CA ILE A 50 -5.21 -11.31 24.49
C ILE A 50 -6.17 -11.18 25.68
N ILE A 51 -7.38 -10.68 25.45
CA ILE A 51 -8.38 -10.53 26.52
C ILE A 51 -8.71 -11.88 27.15
N CYS A 52 -8.88 -12.95 26.35
CA CYS A 52 -9.14 -14.28 26.87
C CYS A 52 -8.00 -14.80 27.75
N VAL A 53 -6.74 -14.57 27.37
CA VAL A 53 -5.57 -14.95 28.19
C VAL A 53 -5.57 -14.20 29.52
N PHE A 54 -5.85 -12.89 29.51
CA PHE A 54 -5.96 -12.10 30.73
C PHE A 54 -7.11 -12.52 31.63
N ILE A 55 -8.30 -12.76 31.06
CA ILE A 55 -9.46 -13.25 31.81
C ILE A 55 -9.14 -14.63 32.42
N PHE A 56 -8.52 -15.53 31.64
CA PHE A 56 -8.14 -16.85 32.13
C PHE A 56 -7.17 -16.76 33.32
N ASP A 57 -6.21 -15.84 33.28
CA ASP A 57 -5.29 -15.58 34.37
C ASP A 57 -6.01 -15.07 35.64
N ILE A 58 -6.94 -14.13 35.48
CA ILE A 58 -7.80 -13.63 36.57
C ILE A 58 -8.65 -14.75 37.17
N PHE A 59 -9.28 -15.58 36.34
CA PHE A 59 -10.08 -16.72 36.80
C PHE A 59 -9.21 -17.74 37.54
N ARG A 60 -8.02 -18.08 37.03
CA ARG A 60 -7.06 -18.96 37.70
C ARG A 60 -6.72 -18.43 39.10
N HIS A 61 -6.45 -17.13 39.23
CA HIS A 61 -6.15 -16.49 40.51
C HIS A 61 -7.37 -16.46 41.44
N LEU A 62 -8.56 -16.17 40.92
CA LEU A 62 -9.80 -16.06 41.69
C LEU A 62 -10.31 -17.42 42.23
N TYR A 63 -10.26 -18.47 41.41
CA TYR A 63 -10.72 -19.82 41.77
C TYR A 63 -9.66 -20.64 42.52
N ARG A 64 -8.49 -20.07 42.84
CA ARG A 64 -7.36 -20.73 43.52
C ARG A 64 -7.07 -22.14 42.98
N ILE A 65 -7.07 -22.28 41.66
CA ILE A 65 -6.74 -23.56 41.03
C ILE A 65 -5.25 -23.83 41.32
N PRO A 66 -4.88 -24.93 42.01
CA PRO A 66 -3.51 -25.22 42.39
C PRO A 66 -2.74 -25.76 41.18
N MET A 67 -2.43 -24.88 40.24
CA MET A 67 -1.63 -25.22 39.07
C MET A 67 -0.23 -24.61 39.26
N PRO A 68 0.85 -25.41 39.15
CA PRO A 68 2.23 -25.04 39.52
C PRO A 68 2.91 -24.10 38.49
N LEU A 69 2.18 -23.14 37.93
CA LEU A 69 2.74 -22.13 37.04
C LEU A 69 3.16 -20.88 37.83
N PRO A 70 4.29 -20.25 37.47
CA PRO A 70 4.71 -18.97 38.03
C PRO A 70 3.64 -17.88 37.87
N PRO A 71 3.50 -16.94 38.81
CA PRO A 71 2.52 -15.85 38.72
C PRO A 71 2.71 -14.94 37.51
N LEU A 72 3.94 -14.80 37.00
CA LEU A 72 4.26 -13.91 35.89
C LEU A 72 4.14 -14.57 34.51
N PHE A 73 3.89 -15.88 34.46
CA PHE A 73 3.90 -16.66 33.22
C PHE A 73 2.89 -16.13 32.19
N SER A 74 1.70 -15.70 32.63
CA SER A 74 0.69 -15.12 31.73
C SER A 74 1.15 -13.80 31.10
N ILE A 75 1.82 -12.95 31.89
CA ILE A 75 2.35 -11.67 31.41
C ILE A 75 3.47 -11.91 30.40
N GLU A 76 4.37 -12.86 30.65
CA GLU A 76 5.43 -13.24 29.71
C GLU A 76 4.85 -13.71 28.36
N VAL A 77 3.82 -14.56 28.39
CA VAL A 77 3.11 -15.01 27.18
C VAL A 77 2.42 -13.85 26.48
N GLY A 78 1.80 -12.93 27.23
CA GLY A 78 1.17 -11.72 26.68
C GLY A 78 2.18 -10.82 25.95
N VAL A 79 3.33 -10.57 26.56
CA VAL A 79 4.41 -9.76 25.97
C VAL A 79 4.99 -10.44 24.72
N LEU A 80 5.18 -11.76 24.76
CA LEU A 80 5.64 -12.54 23.61
C LEU A 80 4.64 -12.49 22.44
N LEU A 81 3.35 -12.61 22.72
CA LEU A 81 2.31 -12.47 21.68
C LEU A 81 2.33 -11.05 21.07
N VAL A 82 2.34 -10.00 21.89
CA VAL A 82 2.34 -8.61 21.40
C VAL A 82 3.58 -8.32 20.56
N SER A 83 4.76 -8.75 20.99
CA SER A 83 6.00 -8.57 20.20
C SER A 83 5.93 -9.27 18.84
N LEU A 84 5.45 -10.51 18.79
CA LEU A 84 5.24 -11.24 17.53
C LEU A 84 4.26 -10.50 16.61
N LYS A 85 3.18 -9.91 17.15
CA LYS A 85 2.20 -9.13 16.40
C LYS A 85 2.81 -7.87 15.78
N ILE A 86 3.71 -7.19 16.51
CA ILE A 86 4.41 -6.00 16.01
C ILE A 86 5.31 -6.39 14.84
N ILE A 87 6.11 -7.45 14.98
CA ILE A 87 6.97 -7.95 13.89
C ILE A 87 6.13 -8.31 12.65
N TRP A 88 5.00 -8.99 12.86
CA TRP A 88 4.08 -9.34 11.78
C TRP A 88 3.49 -8.11 11.08
N MET A 89 3.13 -7.07 11.84
CA MET A 89 2.64 -5.81 11.29
C MET A 89 3.71 -5.12 10.44
N ILE A 90 4.94 -5.03 10.94
CA ILE A 90 6.07 -4.41 10.23
C ILE A 90 6.34 -5.15 8.91
N HIS A 91 6.46 -6.49 8.96
CA HIS A 91 6.71 -7.30 7.77
C HIS A 91 5.64 -7.11 6.68
N LYS A 92 4.39 -6.90 7.09
CA LYS A 92 3.29 -6.67 6.18
C LYS A 92 3.34 -5.28 5.54
N GLN A 93 3.75 -4.27 6.30
CA GLN A 93 3.80 -2.88 5.86
C GLN A 93 4.87 -2.65 4.78
N THR A 94 5.98 -3.37 4.83
CA THR A 94 7.11 -3.28 3.88
C THR A 94 6.70 -3.40 2.41
N LYS A 95 5.69 -4.23 2.08
CA LYS A 95 5.23 -4.42 0.69
C LYS A 95 4.57 -3.16 0.12
N VAL A 96 3.80 -2.46 0.92
CA VAL A 96 3.10 -1.23 0.51
C VAL A 96 4.10 -0.08 0.38
N GLU A 97 5.04 0.02 1.32
CA GLU A 97 6.10 1.03 1.31
C GLU A 97 7.00 0.91 0.07
N HIS A 98 7.45 -0.31 -0.25
CA HIS A 98 8.21 -0.57 -1.46
C HIS A 98 7.45 -0.12 -2.70
N PHE A 99 6.15 -0.45 -2.80
CA PHE A 99 5.34 0.00 -3.93
C PHE A 99 5.20 1.52 -4.01
N GLN A 100 4.90 2.19 -2.89
CA GLN A 100 4.83 3.65 -2.83
C GLN A 100 6.14 4.29 -3.29
N PHE A 101 7.27 3.73 -2.87
CA PHE A 101 8.60 4.16 -3.30
C PHE A 101 8.79 4.02 -4.82
N TRP A 102 8.44 2.87 -5.41
CA TRP A 102 8.56 2.68 -6.87
C TRP A 102 7.68 3.63 -7.68
N ILE A 103 6.45 3.89 -7.23
CA ILE A 103 5.56 4.84 -7.88
C ILE A 103 6.12 6.25 -7.81
N LEU A 104 6.60 6.68 -6.63
CA LEU A 104 7.17 8.01 -6.47
C LEU A 104 8.40 8.20 -7.36
N ASN A 105 9.31 7.23 -7.39
CA ASN A 105 10.50 7.25 -8.24
C ASN A 105 10.13 7.32 -9.73
N SER A 106 9.09 6.59 -10.17
CA SER A 106 8.62 6.66 -11.55
C SER A 106 8.01 8.03 -11.89
N ILE A 107 7.30 8.66 -10.96
CA ILE A 107 6.72 10.00 -11.14
C ILE A 107 7.83 11.04 -11.18
N GLU A 108 8.80 10.96 -10.27
CA GLU A 108 9.97 11.83 -10.22
C GLU A 108 10.75 11.79 -11.53
N PHE A 109 11.04 10.58 -12.04
CA PHE A 109 11.71 10.41 -13.33
C PHE A 109 10.93 11.04 -14.50
N ARG A 110 9.61 10.80 -14.57
CA ARG A 110 8.75 11.39 -15.61
C ARG A 110 8.71 12.91 -15.52
N LEU A 111 8.60 13.46 -14.31
CA LEU A 111 8.55 14.91 -14.08
C LEU A 111 9.87 15.57 -14.46
N ASN A 112 11.00 14.92 -14.15
CA ASN A 112 12.31 15.39 -14.55
C ASN A 112 12.49 15.41 -16.08
N ASN A 113 12.05 14.37 -16.79
CA ASN A 113 12.09 14.36 -18.25
C ASN A 113 11.21 15.46 -18.86
N LEU A 114 9.99 15.64 -18.35
CA LEU A 114 9.09 16.70 -18.79
C LEU A 114 9.72 18.09 -18.58
N SER A 115 10.43 18.29 -17.46
CA SER A 115 11.16 19.53 -17.19
C SER A 115 12.29 19.79 -18.19
N ARG A 116 13.00 18.73 -18.62
CA ARG A 116 14.04 18.83 -19.66
C ARG A 116 13.46 19.18 -21.02
N GLU A 117 12.40 18.49 -21.44
CA GLU A 117 11.69 18.78 -22.69
C GLU A 117 11.17 20.23 -22.72
N MET A 118 10.58 20.71 -21.61
CA MET A 118 10.15 22.11 -21.46
C MET A 118 11.30 23.10 -21.65
N THR A 119 12.48 22.80 -21.10
CA THR A 119 13.67 23.64 -21.21
C THR A 119 14.20 23.64 -22.65
N GLU A 120 14.28 22.48 -23.30
CA GLU A 120 14.67 22.36 -24.71
C GLU A 120 13.74 23.14 -25.65
N ILE A 121 12.43 23.08 -25.39
CA ILE A 121 11.43 23.87 -26.12
C ILE A 121 11.68 25.37 -25.90
N ALA A 122 11.88 25.81 -24.65
CA ALA A 122 12.15 27.21 -24.34
C ALA A 122 13.41 27.73 -25.05
N THR A 123 14.52 26.98 -25.01
CA THR A 123 15.77 27.34 -25.71
C THR A 123 15.61 27.34 -27.23
N SER A 124 14.86 26.39 -27.79
CA SER A 124 14.59 26.33 -29.23
C SER A 124 13.76 27.52 -29.72
N LEU A 125 12.80 27.99 -28.90
CA LEU A 125 12.01 29.19 -29.16
C LEU A 125 12.87 30.46 -29.08
N GLU A 126 13.73 30.58 -28.07
CA GLU A 126 14.66 31.70 -27.93
C GLU A 126 15.61 31.81 -29.12
N LYS A 127 16.20 30.68 -29.54
CA LYS A 127 17.08 30.62 -30.72
C LYS A 127 16.36 30.98 -32.03
N LYS A 128 15.08 30.63 -32.17
CA LYS A 128 14.27 30.98 -33.34
C LYS A 128 13.82 32.44 -33.33
N ASN A 129 13.68 33.05 -32.16
CA ASN A 129 13.26 34.44 -31.98
C ASN A 129 14.43 35.45 -32.07
N ASN A 130 15.69 34.99 -31.98
CA ASN A 130 16.87 35.83 -32.17
C ASN A 130 17.59 35.50 -33.49
N PRO A 131 17.27 36.17 -34.61
CA PRO A 131 17.86 35.87 -35.93
C PRO A 131 19.29 36.41 -36.14
N ILE A 132 19.94 37.03 -35.15
CA ILE A 132 21.25 37.67 -35.31
C ILE A 132 22.36 36.77 -34.75
N ASP A 133 22.65 35.66 -35.43
CA ASP A 133 23.95 34.98 -35.38
C ASP A 133 24.18 34.20 -36.68
N LYS A 134 24.38 34.96 -37.76
CA LYS A 134 25.08 34.56 -38.98
C LYS A 134 25.79 35.78 -39.55
#